data_AF-A0A368X224-F1
#
_entry.id   AF-A0A368X224-F1
#
_cell.length_a   1.000
_cell.length_b   1.000
_cell.length_c   1.000
_cell.angle_alpha   90.00
_cell.angle_beta   90.00
_cell.angle_gamma   90.00
#
_symmetry.space_group_name_H-M   'P 1'
#
loop_
_entity.id
_entity.type
_entity.pdbx_description
1 polymer ?
#
loop_
_entity_poly.entity_id
_entity_poly.type
_entity_poly.pdbx_seq_one_letter_code
_entity_poly.pdbx_strand_id
1 'polypeptide(L)'
;MEFEHQAVLLNEAVEYLNIKEDGTYLDGTLGRAGHSSEILKHLSQKGKLVAVDRDTAAIKEVREKFPAEDRLILEHSNFQDFDKVFAKLGIEAVDGMLFDLGVSSPQLDNPERGFSYQNDGPLDMRMNPEQKLSARDIVNNYSKKQLEEIISEYGEENWAARIAEFIVKMRREKEISTTSDLVEVIKAAIPKAVRRSGGHPARRTFQALRIETNNELEQLKNLIDKAVSYLNPGGRLVIITFHSLEDRIVKHKFRDLANDCTCPPDFPICVCDKRAEVKVITRSPIQASKTEKEANPRSRSAKMRVAEKI
;
A
#
# COMPACT_ATOMS: atom_id res chain seq x y z
N MET A 1 -9.51 -0.20 -26.74
CA MET A 1 -8.07 -0.34 -26.51
C MET A 1 -7.93 -0.91 -25.12
N GLU A 2 -7.50 -2.16 -25.00
CA GLU A 2 -7.17 -2.75 -23.70
C GLU A 2 -6.04 -1.91 -23.10
N PHE A 3 -6.29 -1.28 -21.95
CA PHE A 3 -5.21 -0.74 -21.16
C PHE A 3 -4.44 -1.94 -20.62
N GLU A 4 -3.36 -2.34 -21.31
CA GLU A 4 -2.38 -3.24 -20.71
C GLU A 4 -1.95 -2.61 -19.38
N HIS A 5 -2.22 -3.33 -18.30
CA HIS A 5 -1.98 -2.81 -16.96
C HIS A 5 -0.48 -2.80 -16.69
N GLN A 6 0.16 -1.64 -16.90
CA GLN A 6 1.57 -1.45 -16.61
C GLN A 6 1.79 -1.26 -15.11
N ALA A 7 2.68 -2.07 -14.53
CA ALA A 7 3.15 -1.88 -13.17
C ALA A 7 3.77 -0.49 -12.99
N VAL A 8 3.47 0.14 -11.84
CA VAL A 8 3.91 1.49 -11.54
C VAL A 8 5.39 1.48 -11.18
N LEU A 9 6.17 2.44 -11.71
CA LEU A 9 7.61 2.53 -11.47
C LEU A 9 8.35 1.22 -11.75
N LEU A 10 7.90 0.45 -12.76
CA LEU A 10 8.38 -0.90 -13.01
C LEU A 10 9.91 -0.97 -13.14
N ASN A 11 10.47 -0.14 -14.03
CA ASN A 11 11.89 -0.16 -14.33
C ASN A 11 12.70 0.35 -13.14
N GLU A 12 12.26 1.45 -12.52
CA GLU A 12 12.92 2.02 -11.36
C GLU A 12 12.92 1.02 -10.19
N ALA A 13 11.81 0.34 -9.93
CA ALA A 13 11.73 -0.62 -8.83
C ALA A 13 12.71 -1.79 -9.02
N VAL A 14 12.81 -2.33 -10.24
CA VAL A 14 13.73 -3.42 -10.58
C VAL A 14 15.18 -2.97 -10.56
N GLU A 15 15.48 -1.78 -11.08
CA GLU A 15 16.83 -1.19 -11.01
C GLU A 15 17.29 -1.04 -9.56
N TYR A 16 16.44 -0.47 -8.71
CA TYR A 16 16.79 -0.20 -7.31
C TYR A 16 16.78 -1.43 -6.40
N LEU A 17 16.11 -2.51 -6.80
CA LEU A 17 16.26 -3.83 -6.16
C LEU A 17 17.69 -4.37 -6.28
N ASN A 18 18.47 -3.90 -7.26
CA ASN A 18 19.86 -4.29 -7.47
C ASN A 18 20.02 -5.82 -7.56
N ILE A 19 19.27 -6.43 -8.49
CA ILE A 19 19.12 -7.87 -8.60
C ILE A 19 20.46 -8.55 -8.90
N LYS A 20 20.87 -9.43 -8.00
CA LYS A 20 21.84 -10.52 -8.21
C LYS A 20 21.13 -11.70 -8.87
N GLU A 21 21.73 -12.25 -9.93
CA GLU A 21 21.13 -13.31 -10.76
C GLU A 21 20.77 -14.57 -9.96
N ASP A 22 21.62 -14.99 -9.02
CA ASP A 22 21.41 -16.18 -8.17
C ASP A 22 20.69 -15.84 -6.85
N GLY A 23 20.21 -14.60 -6.68
CA GLY A 23 19.62 -14.12 -5.43
C GLY A 23 18.18 -14.63 -5.19
N THR A 24 17.72 -14.48 -3.95
CA THR A 24 16.32 -14.73 -3.57
C THR A 24 15.60 -13.42 -3.34
N TYR A 25 14.39 -13.26 -3.89
CA TYR A 25 13.59 -12.04 -3.78
C TYR A 25 12.16 -12.34 -3.33
N LEU A 26 11.52 -11.34 -2.73
CA LEU A 26 10.09 -11.33 -2.43
C LEU A 26 9.39 -10.23 -3.24
N ASP A 27 8.35 -10.58 -3.99
CA ASP A 27 7.30 -9.65 -4.40
C ASP A 27 6.13 -9.80 -3.42
N GLY A 28 5.98 -8.83 -2.53
CA GLY A 28 4.97 -8.82 -1.49
C GLY A 28 3.56 -8.53 -2.01
N THR A 29 3.41 -8.13 -3.27
CA THR A 29 2.16 -7.58 -3.81
C THR A 29 2.03 -7.99 -5.27
N LEU A 30 1.99 -9.30 -5.51
CA LEU A 30 2.07 -9.91 -6.84
C LEU A 30 1.14 -9.24 -7.87
N GLY A 31 -0.14 -9.04 -7.52
CA GLY A 31 -1.13 -8.46 -8.41
C GLY A 31 -1.21 -9.20 -9.75
N ARG A 32 -0.92 -8.52 -10.86
CA ARG A 32 -0.88 -9.12 -12.21
C ARG A 32 0.53 -9.58 -12.64
N ALA A 33 1.42 -9.76 -11.67
CA ALA A 33 2.83 -10.13 -11.84
C ALA A 33 3.65 -9.12 -12.66
N GLY A 34 3.33 -7.83 -12.67
CA GLY A 34 4.09 -6.84 -13.46
C GLY A 34 5.56 -6.75 -13.02
N HIS A 35 5.80 -6.43 -11.75
CA HIS A 35 7.14 -6.42 -11.16
C HIS A 35 7.75 -7.82 -11.13
N SER A 36 7.00 -8.83 -10.67
CA SER A 36 7.45 -10.23 -10.68
C SER A 36 7.97 -10.70 -12.04
N SER A 37 7.25 -10.42 -13.14
CA SER A 37 7.66 -10.80 -14.49
C SER A 37 8.97 -10.13 -14.89
N GLU A 38 9.18 -8.88 -14.48
CA GLU A 38 10.40 -8.15 -14.80
C GLU A 38 11.57 -8.66 -13.95
N ILE A 39 11.38 -8.88 -12.64
CA ILE A 39 12.38 -9.48 -11.75
C ILE A 39 12.88 -10.83 -12.30
N LEU A 40 11.96 -11.71 -12.73
CA LEU A 40 12.30 -13.03 -13.28
C LEU A 40 13.21 -12.97 -14.51
N LYS A 41 13.18 -11.88 -15.29
CA LYS A 41 14.08 -11.73 -16.45
C LYS A 41 15.55 -11.55 -16.05
N HIS A 42 15.81 -11.05 -14.84
CA HIS A 42 17.15 -10.80 -14.30
C HIS A 42 17.68 -11.95 -13.44
N LEU A 43 16.87 -12.97 -13.15
CA LEU A 43 17.29 -14.13 -12.37
C LEU A 43 17.87 -15.24 -13.25
N SER A 44 18.90 -15.92 -12.75
CA SER A 44 19.38 -17.18 -13.33
C SER A 44 18.44 -18.33 -12.93
N GLN A 45 18.73 -19.55 -13.38
CA GLN A 45 18.03 -20.77 -12.95
C GLN A 45 18.19 -21.10 -11.46
N LYS A 46 19.19 -20.51 -10.78
CA LYS A 46 19.38 -20.67 -9.33
C LYS A 46 18.66 -19.59 -8.52
N GLY A 47 18.36 -18.46 -9.14
CA GLY A 47 17.61 -17.38 -8.52
C GLY A 47 16.18 -17.83 -8.17
N LYS A 48 15.62 -17.19 -7.14
CA LYS A 48 14.27 -17.49 -6.66
C LYS A 48 13.47 -16.21 -6.45
N LEU A 49 12.22 -16.24 -6.86
CA LEU A 49 11.23 -15.21 -6.57
C LEU A 49 10.07 -15.85 -5.81
N VAL A 50 9.91 -15.47 -4.56
CA VAL A 50 8.67 -15.73 -3.82
C VAL A 50 7.72 -14.58 -4.12
N ALA A 51 6.50 -14.87 -4.53
CA ALA A 51 5.49 -13.84 -4.74
C ALA A 51 4.21 -14.20 -3.99
N VAL A 52 3.71 -13.22 -3.23
CA VAL A 52 2.52 -13.39 -2.39
C VAL A 52 1.42 -12.43 -2.81
N ASP A 53 0.18 -12.92 -2.75
CA ASP A 53 -1.02 -12.10 -2.83
C ASP A 53 -2.10 -12.68 -1.93
N ARG A 54 -2.97 -11.82 -1.42
CA ARG A 54 -4.18 -12.21 -0.70
C ARG A 54 -5.33 -12.57 -1.63
N ASP A 55 -5.26 -12.17 -2.90
CA ASP A 55 -6.27 -12.49 -3.90
C ASP A 55 -5.96 -13.83 -4.58
N THR A 56 -6.80 -14.84 -4.32
CA THR A 56 -6.69 -16.15 -4.96
C THR A 56 -6.80 -16.09 -6.49
N ALA A 57 -7.52 -15.11 -7.03
CA ALA A 57 -7.66 -14.92 -8.48
C ALA A 57 -6.33 -14.48 -9.10
N ALA A 58 -5.60 -13.57 -8.44
CA ALA A 58 -4.26 -13.15 -8.85
C ALA A 58 -3.29 -14.34 -8.88
N ILE A 59 -3.26 -15.14 -7.81
CA ILE A 59 -2.43 -16.35 -7.74
C ILE A 59 -2.76 -17.33 -8.87
N LYS A 60 -4.06 -17.53 -9.16
CA LYS A 60 -4.50 -18.43 -10.23
C LYS A 60 -4.10 -17.90 -11.61
N GLU A 61 -4.38 -16.63 -11.91
CA GLU A 61 -4.04 -15.98 -13.18
C GLU A 61 -2.54 -16.07 -13.47
N VAL A 62 -1.70 -15.78 -12.46
CA VAL A 62 -0.25 -15.84 -12.62
C VAL A 62 0.25 -17.28 -12.77
N ARG A 63 -0.31 -18.25 -12.03
CA ARG A 63 0.04 -19.67 -12.19
C ARG A 63 -0.26 -20.18 -13.60
N GLU A 64 -1.37 -19.74 -14.19
CA GLU A 64 -1.74 -20.07 -15.58
C GLU A 64 -0.83 -19.37 -16.61
N LYS A 65 -0.37 -18.15 -16.31
CA LYS A 65 0.55 -17.37 -17.16
C LYS A 65 1.98 -17.89 -17.13
N PHE A 66 2.43 -18.46 -16.02
CA PHE A 66 3.78 -19.00 -15.82
C PHE A 66 3.75 -20.52 -15.49
N PRO A 67 3.20 -21.36 -16.38
CA PRO A 67 3.18 -22.79 -16.15
C PRO A 67 4.63 -23.31 -16.28
N ALA A 68 5.16 -23.92 -15.23
CA ALA A 68 6.53 -24.44 -15.15
C ALA A 68 7.67 -23.40 -15.03
N GLU A 69 7.41 -22.24 -14.41
CA GLU A 69 8.49 -21.35 -13.97
C GLU A 69 9.02 -21.78 -12.59
N ASP A 70 10.04 -22.64 -12.55
CA ASP A 70 10.60 -23.23 -11.32
C ASP A 70 11.27 -22.20 -10.38
N ARG A 71 11.57 -21.00 -10.89
CA ARG A 71 12.12 -19.90 -10.08
C ARG A 71 11.04 -19.16 -9.29
N LEU A 72 9.78 -19.26 -9.73
CA LEU A 72 8.65 -18.53 -9.14
C LEU A 72 7.89 -19.42 -8.15
N ILE A 73 7.82 -18.97 -6.89
CA ILE A 73 7.05 -19.62 -5.83
C ILE A 73 5.85 -18.73 -5.51
N LEU A 74 4.65 -19.21 -5.85
CA LEU A 74 3.39 -18.49 -5.63
C LEU A 74 2.69 -18.96 -4.37
N GLU A 75 2.46 -18.05 -3.42
CA GLU A 75 1.83 -18.35 -2.14
C GLU A 75 0.64 -17.42 -1.89
N HIS A 76 -0.53 -18.02 -1.58
CA HIS A 76 -1.71 -17.26 -1.19
C HIS A 76 -1.55 -16.84 0.28
N SER A 77 -1.17 -15.59 0.50
CA SER A 77 -0.89 -15.04 1.82
C SER A 77 -1.07 -13.53 1.82
N ASN A 78 -1.39 -12.96 2.98
CA ASN A 78 -1.23 -11.53 3.16
C ASN A 78 0.28 -11.21 3.17
N PHE A 79 0.66 -10.09 2.56
CA PHE A 79 2.04 -9.60 2.54
C PHE A 79 2.60 -9.43 3.95
N GLN A 80 1.77 -9.19 4.97
CA GLN A 80 2.22 -9.06 6.36
C GLN A 80 2.70 -10.37 6.99
N ASP A 81 2.22 -11.49 6.45
CA ASP A 81 2.47 -12.85 6.93
C ASP A 81 3.59 -13.52 6.11
N PHE A 82 4.39 -12.74 5.38
CA PHE A 82 5.49 -13.28 4.54
C PHE A 82 6.50 -14.10 5.36
N ASP A 83 6.66 -13.81 6.64
CA ASP A 83 7.50 -14.57 7.58
C ASP A 83 7.02 -16.01 7.76
N LYS A 84 5.70 -16.24 7.77
CA LYS A 84 5.14 -17.59 7.82
C LYS A 84 5.40 -18.35 6.52
N VAL A 85 5.32 -17.65 5.38
CA VAL A 85 5.67 -18.20 4.07
C VAL A 85 7.14 -18.58 4.03
N PHE A 86 8.02 -17.70 4.51
CA PHE A 86 9.46 -17.96 4.59
C PHE A 86 9.77 -19.14 5.51
N ALA A 87 9.16 -19.22 6.69
CA ALA A 87 9.31 -20.36 7.59
C ALA A 87 8.86 -21.69 6.94
N LYS A 88 7.72 -21.68 6.22
CA LYS A 88 7.23 -22.84 5.45
C LYS A 88 8.24 -23.28 4.37
N LEU A 89 8.89 -22.32 3.71
CA LEU A 89 9.83 -22.56 2.62
C LEU A 89 11.28 -22.80 3.10
N GLY A 90 11.56 -22.65 4.41
CA GLY A 90 12.91 -22.73 4.96
C GLY A 90 13.81 -21.57 4.52
N ILE A 91 13.24 -20.39 4.24
CA ILE A 91 13.96 -19.17 3.87
C ILE A 91 14.24 -18.37 5.13
N GLU A 92 15.51 -18.17 5.46
CA GLU A 92 15.92 -17.36 6.62
C GLU A 92 16.08 -15.88 6.27
N ALA A 93 16.55 -15.57 5.05
CA ALA A 93 16.74 -14.21 4.57
C ALA A 93 16.74 -14.16 3.03
N VAL A 94 16.50 -12.97 2.48
CA VAL A 94 16.44 -12.71 1.03
C VAL A 94 17.32 -11.52 0.62
N ASP A 95 17.68 -11.44 -0.66
CA ASP A 95 18.49 -10.37 -1.24
C ASP A 95 17.68 -9.12 -1.58
N GLY A 96 16.36 -9.22 -1.67
CA GLY A 96 15.52 -8.05 -1.80
C GLY A 96 14.04 -8.32 -1.63
N MET A 97 13.29 -7.27 -1.30
CA MET A 97 11.84 -7.31 -1.18
C MET A 97 11.22 -6.09 -1.84
N LEU A 98 10.13 -6.30 -2.56
CA LEU A 98 9.33 -5.26 -3.19
C LEU A 98 7.91 -5.28 -2.61
N PHE A 99 7.40 -4.11 -2.25
CA PHE A 99 6.01 -3.91 -1.83
C PHE A 99 5.40 -2.73 -2.62
N ASP A 100 4.47 -3.03 -3.52
CA ASP A 100 3.64 -2.08 -4.26
C ASP A 100 2.29 -1.90 -3.55
N LEU A 101 2.25 -0.98 -2.58
CA LEU A 101 1.15 -0.87 -1.63
C LEU A 101 -0.08 -0.24 -2.28
N GLY A 102 -1.27 -0.66 -1.89
CA GLY A 102 -2.51 0.00 -2.27
C GLY A 102 -3.56 -0.96 -2.79
N VAL A 103 -4.43 -0.43 -3.64
CA VAL A 103 -5.56 -1.18 -4.21
C VAL A 103 -5.21 -1.73 -5.58
N SER A 104 -5.56 -2.98 -5.82
CA SER A 104 -5.40 -3.59 -7.13
C SER A 104 -6.43 -3.06 -8.12
N SER A 105 -6.15 -3.16 -9.42
CA SER A 105 -7.08 -2.75 -10.47
C SER A 105 -8.45 -3.41 -10.36
N PRO A 106 -8.57 -4.73 -10.13
CA PRO A 106 -9.87 -5.36 -9.93
C PRO A 106 -10.67 -4.77 -8.76
N GLN A 107 -10.02 -4.28 -7.70
CA GLN A 107 -10.71 -3.65 -6.56
C GLN A 107 -11.30 -2.29 -6.92
N LEU A 108 -10.62 -1.51 -7.77
CA LEU A 108 -11.10 -0.20 -8.23
C LEU A 108 -12.11 -0.31 -9.38
N ASP A 109 -11.89 -1.27 -10.29
CA ASP A 109 -12.62 -1.38 -11.54
C ASP A 109 -13.94 -2.16 -11.36
N ASN A 110 -14.07 -2.99 -10.31
CA ASN A 110 -15.31 -3.67 -9.95
C ASN A 110 -16.15 -2.82 -8.97
N PRO A 111 -17.29 -2.25 -9.39
CA PRO A 111 -18.13 -1.41 -8.53
C PRO A 111 -18.66 -2.16 -7.30
N GLU A 112 -18.87 -3.48 -7.39
CA GLU A 112 -19.36 -4.31 -6.27
C GLU A 112 -18.40 -4.33 -5.07
N ARG A 113 -17.14 -3.94 -5.26
CA ARG A 113 -16.14 -3.84 -4.19
C ARG A 113 -16.22 -2.53 -3.40
N GLY A 114 -16.90 -1.51 -3.91
CA GLY A 114 -17.14 -0.25 -3.18
C GLY A 114 -15.95 0.69 -3.00
N PHE A 115 -14.82 0.48 -3.70
CA PHE A 115 -13.63 1.34 -3.58
C PHE A 115 -13.71 2.62 -4.39
N SER A 116 -14.55 2.65 -5.43
CA SER A 116 -14.67 3.80 -6.33
C SER A 116 -15.81 4.72 -5.91
N TYR A 117 -15.55 6.03 -5.94
CA TYR A 117 -16.59 7.06 -5.82
C TYR A 117 -17.16 7.50 -7.19
N GLN A 118 -16.70 6.88 -8.30
CA GLN A 118 -17.16 7.21 -9.65
C GLN A 118 -18.30 6.31 -10.10
N ASN A 119 -18.25 5.03 -9.72
CA ASN A 119 -19.26 4.04 -10.04
C ASN A 119 -19.99 3.65 -8.76
N ASP A 120 -21.33 3.56 -8.85
CA ASP A 120 -22.14 3.16 -7.70
C ASP A 120 -21.98 1.68 -7.39
N GLY A 121 -22.02 1.34 -6.10
CA GLY A 121 -21.92 -0.02 -5.61
C GLY A 121 -22.06 -0.07 -4.08
N PRO A 122 -22.08 -1.27 -3.47
CA PRO A 122 -22.15 -1.42 -2.02
C PRO A 122 -21.00 -0.69 -1.33
N LEU A 123 -21.26 -0.04 -0.20
CA LEU A 123 -20.22 0.62 0.59
C LEU A 123 -19.41 -0.41 1.40
N ASP A 124 -18.57 -1.18 0.71
CA ASP A 124 -17.82 -2.29 1.31
C ASP A 124 -16.37 -1.89 1.67
N MET A 125 -15.52 -1.63 0.66
CA MET A 125 -14.09 -1.28 0.79
C MET A 125 -13.21 -2.32 1.49
N ARG A 126 -13.70 -3.53 1.77
CA ARG A 126 -12.88 -4.60 2.34
C ARG A 126 -11.98 -5.19 1.26
N MET A 127 -10.67 -5.18 1.50
CA MET A 127 -9.70 -5.86 0.64
C MET A 127 -9.82 -7.39 0.78
N ASN A 128 -10.05 -7.87 2.01
CA ASN A 128 -10.44 -9.26 2.30
C ASN A 128 -11.96 -9.32 2.56
N PRO A 129 -12.79 -9.93 1.68
CA PRO A 129 -14.24 -10.02 1.87
C PRO A 129 -14.69 -10.74 3.16
N GLU A 130 -13.82 -11.57 3.76
CA GLU A 130 -14.12 -12.31 4.98
C GLU A 130 -13.97 -11.47 6.27
N GLN A 131 -13.37 -10.27 6.18
CA GLN A 131 -13.21 -9.42 7.36
C GLN A 131 -14.54 -8.81 7.82
N LYS A 132 -14.68 -8.59 9.13
CA LYS A 132 -15.95 -8.20 9.74
C LYS A 132 -16.34 -6.74 9.53
N LEU A 133 -15.37 -5.83 9.57
CA LEU A 133 -15.61 -4.39 9.49
C LEU A 133 -15.61 -3.95 8.03
N SER A 134 -16.72 -3.38 7.55
CA SER A 134 -16.83 -2.72 6.24
C SER A 134 -16.91 -1.20 6.38
N ALA A 135 -16.72 -0.47 5.27
CA ALA A 135 -16.94 0.97 5.23
C ALA A 135 -18.39 1.35 5.61
N ARG A 136 -19.38 0.53 5.23
CA ARG A 136 -20.78 0.66 5.67
C ARG A 136 -20.89 0.60 7.18
N ASP A 137 -20.21 -0.36 7.82
CA ASP A 137 -20.25 -0.48 9.29
C ASP A 137 -19.64 0.74 9.97
N ILE A 138 -18.52 1.24 9.44
CA ILE A 138 -17.87 2.44 9.96
C ILE A 138 -18.82 3.63 9.89
N VAL A 139 -19.36 3.95 8.70
CA VAL A 139 -20.20 5.15 8.53
C VAL A 139 -21.51 5.06 9.30
N ASN A 140 -22.06 3.87 9.51
CA ASN A 140 -23.34 3.70 10.19
C ASN A 140 -23.21 3.52 11.72
N ASN A 141 -22.09 2.99 12.23
CA ASN A 141 -21.98 2.62 13.64
C ASN A 141 -20.99 3.46 14.45
N TYR A 142 -19.95 4.06 13.83
CA TYR A 142 -18.98 4.87 14.57
C TYR A 142 -19.65 6.13 15.14
N SER A 143 -19.18 6.59 16.30
CA SER A 143 -19.59 7.89 16.84
C SER A 143 -19.15 9.04 15.91
N LYS A 144 -19.79 10.22 16.03
CA LYS A 144 -19.36 11.42 15.28
C LYS A 144 -17.87 11.69 15.47
N LYS A 145 -17.38 11.58 16.70
CA LYS A 145 -15.98 11.86 17.06
C LYS A 145 -15.04 10.89 16.36
N GLN A 146 -15.34 9.59 16.40
CA GLN A 146 -14.54 8.59 15.69
C GLN A 146 -14.52 8.83 14.17
N LEU A 147 -15.66 9.20 13.57
CA LEU A 147 -15.72 9.55 12.15
C LEU A 147 -14.88 10.79 11.83
N GLU A 148 -14.93 11.82 12.67
CA GLU A 148 -14.11 13.02 12.51
C GLU A 148 -12.62 12.69 12.61
N GLU A 149 -12.23 11.92 13.62
CA GLU A 149 -10.85 11.46 13.84
C GLU A 149 -10.32 10.73 12.59
N ILE A 150 -11.00 9.68 12.12
CA ILE A 150 -10.51 8.92 10.94
C ILE A 150 -10.48 9.77 9.66
N ILE A 151 -11.49 10.63 9.42
CA ILE A 151 -11.55 11.44 8.20
C ILE A 151 -10.46 12.52 8.22
N SER A 152 -10.20 13.10 9.39
CA SER A 152 -9.14 14.08 9.58
C SER A 152 -7.76 13.43 9.43
N GLU A 153 -7.49 12.35 10.17
CA GLU A 153 -6.17 11.73 10.25
C GLU A 153 -5.80 10.97 8.97
N TYR A 154 -6.71 10.13 8.47
CA TYR A 154 -6.43 9.26 7.32
C TYR A 154 -6.79 9.90 5.97
N GLY A 155 -7.70 10.87 5.97
CA GLY A 155 -8.08 11.63 4.79
C GLY A 155 -7.28 12.93 4.59
N GLU A 156 -6.62 13.42 5.65
CA GLU A 156 -6.06 14.77 5.70
C GLU A 156 -7.11 15.82 5.25
N GLU A 157 -8.36 15.65 5.69
CA GLU A 157 -9.54 16.41 5.24
C GLU A 157 -9.93 17.54 6.21
N ASN A 158 -9.85 18.79 5.74
CA ASN A 158 -10.16 19.97 6.53
C ASN A 158 -11.65 20.06 6.91
N TRP A 159 -12.53 19.43 6.13
CA TRP A 159 -13.97 19.39 6.39
C TRP A 159 -14.41 18.18 7.23
N ALA A 160 -13.48 17.45 7.86
CA ALA A 160 -13.75 16.21 8.59
C ALA A 160 -14.92 16.32 9.59
N ALA A 161 -14.89 17.33 10.47
CA ALA A 161 -15.93 17.55 11.48
C ALA A 161 -17.33 17.72 10.86
N ARG A 162 -17.41 18.45 9.74
CA ARG A 162 -18.65 18.72 9.02
C ARG A 162 -19.12 17.50 8.23
N ILE A 163 -18.21 16.75 7.62
CA ILE A 163 -18.55 15.49 6.93
C ILE A 163 -19.08 14.48 7.95
N ALA A 164 -18.41 14.32 9.09
CA ALA A 164 -18.86 13.43 10.17
C ALA A 164 -20.26 13.81 10.70
N GLU A 165 -20.53 15.12 10.87
CA GLU A 165 -21.87 15.59 11.24
C GLU A 165 -22.93 15.21 10.19
N PHE A 166 -22.64 15.41 8.91
CA PHE A 166 -23.57 15.09 7.83
C PHE A 166 -23.80 13.59 7.68
N ILE A 167 -22.77 12.75 7.89
CA ILE A 167 -22.91 11.30 7.94
C ILE A 167 -23.86 10.89 9.07
N VAL A 168 -23.64 11.41 10.29
CA VAL A 168 -24.49 11.10 11.45
C VAL A 168 -25.92 11.60 11.27
N LYS A 169 -26.10 12.76 10.63
CA LYS A 169 -27.44 13.27 10.29
C LYS A 169 -28.12 12.36 9.27
N MET A 170 -27.46 12.05 8.17
CA MET A 170 -28.04 11.26 7.09
C MET A 170 -28.45 9.86 7.56
N ARG A 171 -27.58 9.16 8.30
CA ARG A 171 -27.86 7.79 8.76
C ARG A 171 -29.02 7.68 9.76
N ARG A 172 -29.45 8.79 10.37
CA ARG A 172 -30.67 8.84 11.20
C ARG A 172 -31.94 8.85 10.34
N GLU A 173 -31.85 9.35 9.11
CA GLU A 173 -32.96 9.45 8.17
C GLU A 173 -33.02 8.23 7.24
N LYS A 174 -31.87 7.83 6.69
CA LYS A 174 -31.71 6.67 5.79
C LYS A 174 -30.33 6.07 5.98
N GLU A 175 -30.26 4.75 6.11
CA GLU A 175 -28.99 4.02 6.15
C GLU A 175 -28.10 4.35 4.92
N ILE A 176 -26.82 4.60 5.16
CA ILE A 176 -25.84 4.86 4.10
C ILE A 176 -25.33 3.51 3.62
N SER A 177 -25.79 3.07 2.45
CA SER A 177 -25.62 1.70 1.96
C SER A 177 -24.71 1.58 0.74
N THR A 178 -24.66 2.64 -0.08
CA THR A 178 -23.88 2.65 -1.33
C THR A 178 -22.79 3.72 -1.34
N THR A 179 -21.85 3.59 -2.28
CA THR A 179 -20.84 4.62 -2.54
C THR A 179 -21.49 5.94 -2.96
N SER A 180 -22.58 5.91 -3.73
CA SER A 180 -23.31 7.13 -4.11
C SER A 180 -24.01 7.81 -2.93
N ASP A 181 -24.62 7.04 -2.00
CA ASP A 181 -25.20 7.59 -0.77
C ASP A 181 -24.13 8.44 -0.03
N LEU A 182 -22.94 7.87 0.16
CA LEU A 182 -21.84 8.55 0.84
C LEU A 182 -21.32 9.77 0.05
N VAL A 183 -21.21 9.67 -1.28
CA VAL A 183 -20.79 10.78 -2.13
C VAL A 183 -21.74 11.97 -2.01
N GLU A 184 -23.05 11.74 -1.95
CA GLU A 184 -24.03 12.82 -1.80
C GLU A 184 -23.96 13.48 -0.42
N VAL A 185 -23.74 12.70 0.64
CA VAL A 185 -23.48 13.22 1.98
C VAL A 185 -22.25 14.15 1.99
N ILE A 186 -21.15 13.71 1.36
CA ILE A 186 -19.91 14.51 1.30
C ILE A 186 -20.13 15.78 0.46
N LYS A 187 -20.83 15.70 -0.67
CA LYS A 187 -21.14 16.87 -1.51
C LYS A 187 -22.01 17.90 -0.79
N ALA A 188 -22.93 17.45 0.06
CA ALA A 188 -23.77 18.31 0.89
C ALA A 188 -22.97 18.93 2.04
N ALA A 189 -22.02 18.19 2.62
CA ALA A 189 -21.14 18.69 3.67
C ALA A 189 -20.17 19.76 3.16
N ILE A 190 -19.53 19.56 2.00
CA ILE A 190 -18.46 20.45 1.51
C ILE A 190 -19.04 21.62 0.68
N PRO A 191 -18.72 22.89 1.02
CA PRO A 191 -19.20 24.04 0.26
C PRO A 191 -18.86 23.98 -1.23
N LYS A 192 -19.81 24.40 -2.07
CA LYS A 192 -19.69 24.35 -3.54
C LYS A 192 -18.45 25.08 -4.08
N ALA A 193 -18.02 26.16 -3.43
CA ALA A 193 -16.81 26.90 -3.79
C ALA A 193 -15.55 26.03 -3.66
N VAL A 194 -15.43 25.28 -2.56
CA VAL A 194 -14.29 24.38 -2.30
C VAL A 194 -14.32 23.17 -3.25
N ARG A 195 -15.51 22.65 -3.56
CA ARG A 195 -15.68 21.53 -4.51
C ARG A 195 -15.22 21.85 -5.93
N ARG A 196 -15.14 23.13 -6.30
CA ARG A 196 -14.70 23.59 -7.63
C ARG A 196 -13.18 23.70 -7.75
N SER A 197 -12.47 23.76 -6.64
CA SER A 197 -11.02 23.82 -6.59
C SER A 197 -10.45 22.48 -6.14
N GLY A 198 -9.78 21.74 -7.03
CA GLY A 198 -9.08 20.50 -6.70
C GLY A 198 -9.70 19.23 -7.28
N GLY A 199 -9.37 18.08 -6.68
CA GLY A 199 -9.88 16.76 -7.08
C GLY A 199 -11.31 16.49 -6.61
N HIS A 200 -11.83 15.30 -6.91
CA HIS A 200 -13.17 14.90 -6.49
C HIS A 200 -13.34 14.99 -4.95
N PRO A 201 -14.40 15.62 -4.44
CA PRO A 201 -14.55 15.92 -3.01
C PRO A 201 -14.60 14.67 -2.12
N ALA A 202 -15.08 13.54 -2.65
CA ALA A 202 -15.15 12.30 -1.88
C ALA A 202 -13.81 11.56 -1.76
N ARG A 203 -12.77 11.94 -2.53
CA ARG A 203 -11.51 11.18 -2.62
C ARG A 203 -10.85 10.97 -1.26
N ARG A 204 -10.78 12.02 -0.42
CA ARG A 204 -10.12 11.97 0.89
C ARG A 204 -10.89 11.13 1.90
N THR A 205 -12.21 11.27 1.93
CA THR A 205 -13.07 10.46 2.81
C THR A 205 -13.07 8.99 2.42
N PHE A 206 -13.09 8.68 1.11
CA PHE A 206 -12.97 7.30 0.63
C PHE A 206 -11.60 6.70 1.00
N GLN A 207 -10.52 7.46 0.87
CA GLN A 207 -9.20 7.05 1.34
C GLN A 207 -9.21 6.77 2.86
N ALA A 208 -9.80 7.65 3.66
CA ALA A 208 -9.86 7.49 5.11
C ALA A 208 -10.60 6.22 5.53
N LEU A 209 -11.78 5.99 4.95
CA LEU A 209 -12.58 4.79 5.23
C LEU A 209 -11.87 3.53 4.76
N ARG A 210 -11.19 3.55 3.61
CA ARG A 210 -10.41 2.42 3.12
C ARG A 210 -9.28 2.05 4.09
N ILE A 211 -8.52 3.06 4.53
CA ILE A 211 -7.43 2.89 5.48
C ILE A 211 -7.94 2.29 6.80
N GLU A 212 -9.03 2.83 7.35
CA GLU A 212 -9.64 2.33 8.59
C GLU A 212 -10.19 0.90 8.42
N THR A 213 -10.91 0.64 7.33
CA THR A 213 -11.51 -0.68 7.03
C THR A 213 -10.45 -1.78 6.96
N ASN A 214 -9.26 -1.46 6.46
CA ASN A 214 -8.21 -2.44 6.19
C ASN A 214 -7.00 -2.31 7.12
N ASN A 215 -7.04 -1.42 8.13
CA ASN A 215 -5.95 -1.15 9.06
C ASN A 215 -4.59 -0.84 8.36
N GLU A 216 -4.61 -0.22 7.18
CA GLU A 216 -3.47 -0.21 6.23
C GLU A 216 -2.17 0.38 6.82
N LEU A 217 -2.30 1.47 7.59
CA LEU A 217 -1.13 2.19 8.11
C LEU A 217 -0.40 1.41 9.20
N GLU A 218 -1.15 0.75 10.08
CA GLU A 218 -0.56 -0.07 11.14
C GLU A 218 0.09 -1.31 10.55
N GLN A 219 -0.52 -1.86 9.50
CA GLN A 219 0.06 -2.96 8.76
C GLN A 219 1.42 -2.61 8.16
N LEU A 220 1.53 -1.43 7.54
CA LEU A 220 2.76 -0.92 6.95
C LEU A 220 3.87 -0.69 7.98
N LYS A 221 3.55 -0.12 9.16
CA LYS A 221 4.57 0.12 10.21
C LYS A 221 5.24 -1.18 10.63
N ASN A 222 4.44 -2.21 10.90
CA ASN A 222 4.93 -3.51 11.35
C ASN A 222 5.64 -4.28 10.23
N LEU A 223 5.21 -4.08 8.98
CA LEU A 223 5.84 -4.68 7.80
C LEU A 223 7.31 -4.26 7.65
N ILE A 224 7.63 -2.97 7.81
CA ILE A 224 8.98 -2.45 7.52
C ILE A 224 10.02 -3.03 8.47
N ASP A 225 9.74 -3.02 9.77
CA ASP A 225 10.67 -3.56 10.78
C ASP A 225 10.91 -5.06 10.53
N LYS A 226 9.84 -5.80 10.24
CA LYS A 226 9.90 -7.22 9.89
C LYS A 226 10.69 -7.45 8.60
N ALA A 227 10.40 -6.71 7.53
CA ALA A 227 11.10 -6.87 6.24
C ALA A 227 12.62 -6.68 6.39
N VAL A 228 13.04 -5.69 7.19
CA VAL A 228 14.46 -5.42 7.46
C VAL A 228 15.14 -6.53 8.26
N SER A 229 14.43 -7.29 9.09
CA SER A 229 15.02 -8.43 9.81
C SER A 229 15.27 -9.65 8.93
N TYR A 230 14.60 -9.73 7.76
CA TYR A 230 14.70 -10.85 6.81
C TYR A 230 15.54 -10.51 5.56
N LEU A 231 16.23 -9.36 5.55
CA LEU A 231 17.15 -9.02 4.47
C LEU A 231 18.56 -9.48 4.80
N ASN A 232 19.23 -10.09 3.82
CA ASN A 232 20.68 -10.29 3.85
C ASN A 232 21.40 -8.93 3.87
N PRO A 233 22.61 -8.82 4.46
CA PRO A 233 23.45 -7.64 4.29
C PRO A 233 23.62 -7.26 2.81
N GLY A 234 23.45 -5.98 2.49
CA GLY A 234 23.40 -5.46 1.12
C GLY A 234 22.07 -5.69 0.39
N GLY A 235 21.10 -6.38 1.00
CA GLY A 235 19.79 -6.61 0.42
C GLY A 235 18.90 -5.37 0.40
N ARG A 236 17.99 -5.27 -0.57
CA ARG A 236 17.19 -4.05 -0.84
C ARG A 236 15.73 -4.19 -0.45
N LEU A 237 15.21 -3.22 0.30
CA LEU A 237 13.78 -3.03 0.54
C LEU A 237 13.25 -1.90 -0.35
N VAL A 238 12.41 -2.24 -1.33
CA VAL A 238 11.75 -1.30 -2.24
C VAL A 238 10.27 -1.21 -1.87
N ILE A 239 9.80 -0.01 -1.53
CA ILE A 239 8.38 0.21 -1.20
C ILE A 239 7.83 1.34 -2.07
N ILE A 240 6.75 1.04 -2.79
CA ILE A 240 5.97 1.99 -3.57
C ILE A 240 4.69 2.32 -2.78
N THR A 241 4.43 3.61 -2.63
CA THR A 241 3.30 4.17 -1.86
C THR A 241 2.48 5.10 -2.74
N PHE A 242 1.18 5.24 -2.49
CA PHE A 242 0.28 6.04 -3.35
C PHE A 242 -0.35 7.22 -2.65
N HIS A 243 -0.13 7.38 -1.35
CA HIS A 243 -0.52 8.57 -0.63
C HIS A 243 0.51 9.05 0.40
N SER A 244 0.31 10.29 0.85
CA SER A 244 1.20 11.01 1.77
C SER A 244 1.42 10.28 3.10
N LEU A 245 0.38 9.68 3.68
CA LEU A 245 0.48 8.97 4.96
C LEU A 245 1.40 7.75 4.89
N GLU A 246 1.25 6.89 3.88
CA GLU A 246 2.14 5.75 3.64
C GLU A 246 3.59 6.22 3.44
N ASP A 247 3.81 7.16 2.51
CA ASP A 247 5.14 7.71 2.21
C ASP A 247 5.81 8.31 3.46
N ARG A 248 5.01 8.99 4.31
CA ARG A 248 5.47 9.55 5.58
C ARG A 248 5.93 8.44 6.53
N ILE A 249 5.15 7.35 6.68
CA ILE A 249 5.53 6.20 7.50
C ILE A 249 6.83 5.57 7.01
N VAL A 250 6.93 5.26 5.71
CA VAL A 250 8.14 4.66 5.13
C VAL A 250 9.35 5.56 5.34
N LYS A 251 9.22 6.86 5.07
CA LYS A 251 10.28 7.86 5.28
C LYS A 251 10.77 7.88 6.73
N HIS A 252 9.85 7.94 7.69
CA HIS A 252 10.22 8.01 9.11
C HIS A 252 10.85 6.71 9.57
N LYS A 253 10.27 5.55 9.24
CA LYS A 253 10.84 4.24 9.58
C LYS A 253 12.23 4.04 8.99
N PHE A 254 12.44 4.36 7.72
CA PHE A 254 13.77 4.24 7.09
C PHE A 254 14.79 5.17 7.76
N ARG A 255 14.40 6.40 8.09
CA ARG A 255 15.27 7.33 8.82
C ARG A 255 15.59 6.80 10.21
N ASP A 256 14.59 6.29 10.92
CA ASP A 256 14.77 5.81 12.28
C ASP A 256 15.65 4.56 12.30
N LEU A 257 15.51 3.64 11.34
CA LEU A 257 16.38 2.46 11.19
C LEU A 257 17.79 2.80 10.70
N ALA A 258 17.96 3.91 9.97
CA ALA A 258 19.27 4.40 9.54
C ALA A 258 20.00 5.23 10.60
N ASN A 259 19.30 5.70 11.63
CA ASN A 259 19.90 6.43 12.74
C ASN A 259 20.54 5.46 13.73
N ASP A 260 21.82 5.67 14.00
CA ASP A 260 22.63 4.95 14.99
C ASP A 260 22.47 5.50 16.42
N CYS A 261 21.57 6.46 16.63
CA CYS A 261 21.33 7.04 17.94
C CYS A 261 19.87 7.49 18.09
N THR A 262 19.35 7.39 19.31
CA THR A 262 18.03 7.94 19.73
C THR A 262 18.12 8.79 20.99
N CYS A 263 19.33 9.00 21.54
CA CYS A 263 19.52 9.84 22.71
C CYS A 263 19.10 11.29 22.41
N PRO A 264 18.60 12.04 23.42
CA PRO A 264 18.35 13.47 23.28
C PRO A 264 19.61 14.21 22.81
N PRO A 265 19.50 15.25 21.97
CA PRO A 265 20.65 16.01 21.47
C PRO A 265 21.55 16.59 22.57
N ASP A 266 20.98 16.84 23.75
CA ASP A 266 21.68 17.42 24.90
C ASP A 266 22.55 16.40 25.68
N PHE A 267 22.49 15.11 25.31
CA PHE A 267 23.34 14.09 25.93
C PHE A 267 24.76 14.15 25.35
N PRO A 268 25.81 14.26 26.18
CA PRO A 268 27.18 14.44 25.70
C PRO A 268 27.78 13.18 25.07
N ILE A 269 27.24 12.00 25.38
CA ILE A 269 27.70 10.69 24.87
C ILE A 269 26.46 9.81 24.62
N CYS A 270 26.48 9.01 23.55
CA CYS A 270 25.45 8.03 23.28
C CYS A 270 25.40 6.96 24.38
N VAL A 271 24.20 6.67 24.88
CA VAL A 271 23.94 5.63 25.91
C VAL A 271 22.84 4.65 25.48
N CYS A 272 22.34 4.76 24.24
CA CYS A 272 21.25 3.93 23.75
C CYS A 272 21.71 2.66 23.02
N ASP A 273 23.02 2.52 22.77
CA ASP A 273 23.66 1.40 22.04
C ASP A 273 23.02 1.03 20.69
N LYS A 274 22.19 1.92 20.15
CA LYS A 274 21.53 1.71 18.88
C LYS A 274 22.57 1.62 17.77
N ARG A 275 22.33 0.75 16.80
CA ARG A 275 23.11 0.65 15.57
C ARG A 275 22.18 0.87 14.40
N ALA A 276 22.68 1.54 13.36
CA ALA A 276 21.95 1.64 12.12
C ALA A 276 21.80 0.24 11.52
N GLU A 277 20.58 -0.11 11.17
CA GLU A 277 20.25 -1.40 10.55
C GLU A 277 20.20 -1.30 9.03
N VAL A 278 19.95 -0.09 8.51
CA VAL A 278 19.81 0.16 7.08
C VAL A 278 20.51 1.44 6.66
N LYS A 279 20.86 1.51 5.38
CA LYS A 279 21.26 2.72 4.68
C LYS A 279 20.12 3.17 3.76
N VAL A 280 19.66 4.41 3.92
CA VAL A 280 18.66 4.98 3.01
C VAL A 280 19.30 5.31 1.66
N ILE A 281 18.82 4.67 0.60
CA ILE A 281 19.36 4.83 -0.76
C ILE A 281 18.71 6.03 -1.44
N THR A 282 17.40 6.19 -1.30
CA THR A 282 16.64 7.30 -1.89
C THR A 282 16.40 8.41 -0.85
N ARG A 283 17.19 9.49 -0.89
CA ARG A 283 16.99 10.65 -0.01
C ARG A 283 15.63 11.33 -0.23
N SER A 284 15.24 11.45 -1.50
CA SER A 284 13.92 11.89 -1.95
C SER A 284 13.18 10.72 -2.57
N PRO A 285 11.84 10.64 -2.47
CA PRO A 285 11.10 9.56 -3.10
C PRO A 285 11.22 9.67 -4.63
N ILE A 286 11.39 8.53 -5.29
CA ILE A 286 11.35 8.44 -6.74
C ILE A 286 9.88 8.51 -7.18
N GLN A 287 9.61 9.26 -8.24
CA GLN A 287 8.25 9.50 -8.74
C GLN A 287 8.17 9.14 -10.21
N ALA A 288 6.98 8.70 -10.62
CA ALA A 288 6.73 8.35 -12.02
C ALA A 288 7.03 9.53 -12.95
N SER A 289 7.58 9.21 -14.13
CA SER A 289 7.88 10.19 -15.18
C SER A 289 6.60 10.87 -15.70
N LYS A 290 6.73 11.99 -16.41
CA LYS A 290 5.56 12.64 -17.04
C LYS A 290 4.85 11.70 -18.01
N THR A 291 5.62 10.99 -18.83
CA THR A 291 5.12 10.01 -19.80
C THR A 291 4.33 8.89 -19.12
N GLU A 292 4.87 8.32 -18.03
CA GLU A 292 4.16 7.27 -17.28
C GLU A 292 2.88 7.79 -16.61
N LYS A 293 2.87 9.03 -16.12
CA LYS A 293 1.69 9.66 -15.50
C LYS A 293 0.56 9.95 -16.47
N GLU A 294 0.90 10.15 -17.75
CA GLU A 294 -0.04 10.32 -18.84
C GLU A 294 -0.60 8.98 -19.31
N ALA A 295 0.27 7.98 -19.48
CA ALA A 295 -0.12 6.63 -19.90
C ALA A 295 -0.88 5.85 -18.81
N ASN A 296 -0.45 5.99 -17.55
CA ASN A 296 -1.02 5.30 -16.39
C ASN A 296 -1.38 6.32 -15.29
N PRO A 297 -2.64 6.78 -15.23
CA PRO A 297 -3.09 7.73 -14.21
C PRO A 297 -2.86 7.27 -12.75
N ARG A 298 -2.72 5.96 -12.51
CA ARG A 298 -2.48 5.39 -11.17
C ARG A 298 -1.06 5.70 -10.67
N SER A 299 -0.09 5.94 -11.55
CA SER A 299 1.29 6.31 -11.18
C SER A 299 1.45 7.76 -10.69
N ARG A 300 0.42 8.61 -10.86
CA ARG A 300 0.48 10.05 -10.55
C ARG A 300 0.86 10.38 -9.12
N SER A 301 0.37 9.58 -8.17
CA SER A 301 0.64 9.78 -6.74
C SER A 301 1.69 8.80 -6.19
N ALA A 302 2.24 7.94 -7.06
CA ALA A 302 3.21 6.95 -6.67
C ALA A 302 4.53 7.58 -6.22
N LYS A 303 5.05 7.05 -5.12
CA LYS A 303 6.32 7.42 -4.51
C LYS A 303 7.04 6.17 -4.07
N MET A 304 8.21 5.94 -4.63
CA MET A 304 9.06 4.81 -4.28
C MET A 304 10.20 5.24 -3.35
N ARG A 305 10.45 4.43 -2.33
CA ARG A 305 11.60 4.57 -1.43
C ARG A 305 12.36 3.27 -1.30
N VAL A 306 13.66 3.39 -1.11
CA VAL A 306 14.58 2.25 -1.09
C VAL A 306 15.55 2.37 0.08
N ALA A 307 15.71 1.27 0.82
CA ALA A 307 16.71 1.08 1.84
C ALA A 307 17.54 -0.17 1.56
N GLU A 308 18.80 -0.17 2.00
CA GLU A 308 19.72 -1.31 1.93
C GLU A 308 20.06 -1.79 3.34
N LYS A 309 20.02 -3.09 3.59
CA LYS A 309 20.46 -3.67 4.87
C LYS A 309 21.97 -3.51 5.04
N ILE A 310 22.41 -3.08 6.23
CA ILE A 310 23.84 -2.98 6.60
C ILE A 310 24.34 -4.34 7.10
#